data_AF-A0A6J1EJ12-F1
#
_entry.id   AF-A0A6J1EJ12-F1
#
_cell.length_a   1.000
_cell.length_b   1.000
_cell.length_c   1.000
_cell.angle_alpha   90.00
_cell.angle_beta   90.00
_cell.angle_gamma   90.00
#
_symmetry.space_group_name_H-M   'P 1'
#
loop_
_entity.id
_entity.type
_entity.pdbx_description
1 polymer ?
#
loop_
_entity_poly.entity_id
_entity_poly.type
_entity_poly.pdbx_seq_one_letter_code
_entity_poly.pdbx_strand_id
1 'polypeptide(L)'
;MEAMVKKYQQRFRKFKDEMDRWDELQVRLISQFTNASSIIGRLQVLQDPNNYGSLSGMDGIVDALLAKQMESLQLVFSSIIKTMEELGNIVRSMEKIYRDGKQLIKGGSNQPSTKQLQQRVGLKPSLEDCLNGLRLLCDMHRSEYHLKESMVSALPELFWKPRNHSAQDLSSLQQLLVDQPNIRKEEVEFIFDTILVPEAS
;
A
#
# COMPACT_ATOMS: atom_id res chain seq x y z
N MET A 1 -1.11 -31.14 -16.26
CA MET A 1 -1.42 -30.50 -14.97
C MET A 1 -0.19 -29.88 -14.34
N GLU A 2 0.89 -30.65 -14.15
CA GLU A 2 2.13 -30.18 -13.51
C GLU A 2 2.81 -28.97 -14.19
N ALA A 3 2.90 -28.95 -15.53
CA ALA A 3 3.43 -27.80 -16.26
C ALA A 3 2.61 -26.50 -16.03
N MET A 4 1.31 -26.61 -15.78
CA MET A 4 0.46 -25.45 -15.48
C MET A 4 0.67 -24.97 -14.04
N VAL A 5 0.79 -25.90 -13.09
CA VAL A 5 1.14 -25.57 -11.69
C VAL A 5 2.49 -24.85 -11.62
N LYS A 6 3.52 -25.31 -12.35
CA LYS A 6 4.83 -24.62 -12.44
C LYS A 6 4.70 -23.18 -12.98
N LYS A 7 3.82 -22.96 -13.98
CA LYS A 7 3.52 -21.61 -14.49
C LYS A 7 2.84 -20.70 -13.45
N TYR A 8 2.01 -21.27 -12.58
CA TYR A 8 1.42 -20.54 -11.45
C TYR A 8 2.45 -20.24 -10.37
N GLN A 9 3.27 -21.23 -9.97
CA GLN A 9 4.34 -21.00 -9.00
C GLN A 9 5.29 -19.87 -9.44
N GLN A 10 5.64 -19.80 -10.73
CA GLN A 10 6.42 -18.68 -11.27
C GLN A 10 5.71 -17.33 -11.12
N ARG A 11 4.38 -17.28 -11.29
CA ARG A 11 3.58 -16.07 -11.09
C ARG A 11 3.53 -15.65 -9.63
N PHE A 12 3.41 -16.60 -8.71
CA PHE A 12 3.49 -16.31 -7.28
C PHE A 12 4.86 -15.74 -6.90
N ARG A 13 5.96 -16.28 -7.45
CA ARG A 13 7.29 -15.67 -7.26
C ARG A 13 7.35 -14.22 -7.74
N LYS A 14 6.85 -13.93 -8.95
CA LYS A 14 6.76 -12.55 -9.45
C LYS A 14 5.85 -11.67 -8.59
N PHE A 15 4.76 -12.23 -8.07
CA PHE A 15 3.87 -11.50 -7.16
C PHE A 15 4.62 -11.14 -5.88
N LYS A 16 5.41 -12.07 -5.35
CA LYS A 16 6.28 -11.83 -4.18
C LYS A 16 7.29 -10.72 -4.44
N ASP A 17 7.93 -10.70 -5.61
CA ASP A 17 8.84 -9.60 -5.97
C ASP A 17 8.12 -8.23 -5.96
N GLU A 18 6.87 -8.18 -6.40
CA GLU A 18 6.05 -6.95 -6.33
C GLU A 18 5.63 -6.61 -4.89
N MET A 19 5.45 -7.60 -4.01
CA MET A 19 5.20 -7.38 -2.58
C MET A 19 6.43 -6.85 -1.85
N ASP A 20 7.62 -7.35 -2.16
CA ASP A 20 8.86 -6.84 -1.57
C ASP A 20 9.03 -5.35 -1.91
N ARG A 21 8.74 -4.97 -3.16
CA ARG A 21 8.70 -3.55 -3.58
C ARG A 21 7.60 -2.75 -2.89
N TRP A 22 6.44 -3.37 -2.64
CA TRP A 22 5.36 -2.73 -1.89
C TRP A 22 5.81 -2.38 -0.48
N ASP A 23 6.50 -3.29 0.21
CA ASP A 23 7.00 -3.07 1.57
C ASP A 23 8.02 -1.92 1.65
N GLU A 24 8.91 -1.81 0.66
CA GLU A 24 9.84 -0.68 0.55
C GLU A 24 9.10 0.66 0.41
N LEU A 25 8.08 0.71 -0.44
CA LEU A 25 7.25 1.91 -0.64
C LEU A 25 6.38 2.20 0.58
N GLN A 26 5.93 1.18 1.29
CA GLN A 26 5.16 1.32 2.52
C GLN A 26 5.99 1.99 3.62
N VAL A 27 7.22 1.55 3.83
CA VAL A 27 8.16 2.19 4.77
C VAL A 27 8.40 3.65 4.38
N ARG A 28 8.59 3.91 3.08
CA ARG A 28 8.76 5.27 2.55
C ARG A 28 7.53 6.15 2.80
N LEU A 29 6.33 5.63 2.52
CA LEU A 29 5.07 6.34 2.70
C LEU A 29 4.85 6.70 4.17
N ILE A 30 5.07 5.76 5.10
CA ILE A 30 4.97 6.01 6.55
C ILE A 30 5.90 7.14 6.97
N SER A 31 7.16 7.11 6.52
CA SER A 31 8.15 8.15 6.84
C SER A 31 7.70 9.52 6.33
N GLN A 32 7.24 9.60 5.08
CA GLN A 32 6.74 10.84 4.50
C GLN A 32 5.48 11.36 5.21
N PHE A 33 4.54 10.47 5.52
CA PHE A 33 3.31 10.81 6.25
C PHE A 33 3.62 11.33 7.66
N THR A 34 4.56 10.70 8.35
CA THR A 34 5.04 11.14 9.67
C THR A 34 5.66 12.54 9.60
N ASN A 35 6.47 12.79 8.56
CA ASN A 35 7.07 14.10 8.33
C ASN A 35 5.99 15.17 8.04
N ALA A 36 5.02 14.87 7.17
CA ALA A 36 3.89 15.74 6.90
C ALA A 36 3.11 16.06 8.19
N SER A 37 2.80 15.05 8.99
CA SER A 37 2.09 15.19 10.27
C SER A 37 2.86 16.08 11.24
N SER A 38 4.18 15.93 11.34
CA SER A 38 5.06 16.78 12.15
C SER A 38 5.09 18.23 11.67
N ILE A 39 5.15 18.47 10.36
CA ILE A 39 5.07 19.83 9.79
C ILE A 39 3.70 20.46 10.09
N ILE A 40 2.61 19.72 9.89
CA ILE A 40 1.24 20.19 10.19
C ILE A 40 1.13 20.56 11.68
N GLY A 41 1.60 19.71 12.59
CA GLY A 41 1.61 19.99 14.03
C GLY A 41 2.41 21.26 14.37
N ARG A 42 3.57 21.47 13.74
CA ARG A 42 4.35 22.72 13.92
C ARG A 42 3.61 23.94 13.38
N LEU A 43 3.03 23.85 12.19
CA LEU A 43 2.25 24.95 11.59
C LEU A 43 1.09 25.38 12.49
N GLN A 44 0.42 24.44 13.15
CA GLN A 44 -0.66 24.73 14.09
C GLN A 44 -0.21 25.53 15.32
N VAL A 45 1.02 25.29 15.81
CA VAL A 45 1.63 26.07 16.89
C VAL A 45 2.06 27.45 16.38
N LEU A 46 2.66 27.50 15.19
CA LEU A 46 3.15 28.74 14.58
C LEU A 46 2.02 29.70 14.16
N GLN A 47 0.80 29.23 13.96
CA GLN A 47 -0.34 30.11 13.71
C GLN A 47 -0.78 30.90 14.95
N ASP A 48 -0.29 30.56 16.15
CA ASP A 48 -0.63 31.29 17.36
C ASP A 48 0.33 32.46 17.59
N PRO A 49 -0.13 33.72 17.48
CA PRO A 49 0.72 34.88 17.70
C PRO A 49 1.30 34.94 19.14
N ASN A 50 0.67 34.28 20.12
CA ASN A 50 1.17 34.26 21.50
C ASN A 50 2.42 33.39 21.67
N ASN A 51 2.73 32.50 20.72
CA ASN A 51 3.87 31.58 20.82
C ASN A 51 5.22 32.23 20.45
N TYR A 52 5.21 33.48 19.98
CA TYR A 52 6.42 34.15 19.49
C TYR A 52 7.16 34.98 20.55
N GLY A 53 6.52 35.32 21.68
CA GLY A 53 7.15 36.11 22.74
C GLY A 53 7.80 37.39 22.21
N SER A 54 9.09 37.59 22.50
CA SER A 54 9.86 38.76 22.01
C SER A 54 10.03 38.83 20.49
N LEU A 55 9.76 37.74 19.75
CA LEU A 55 9.84 37.70 18.29
C LEU A 55 8.60 38.30 17.62
N SER A 56 7.50 38.55 18.36
CA SER A 56 6.27 39.12 17.80
C SER A 56 6.43 40.54 17.25
N GLY A 57 7.43 41.28 17.74
CA GLY A 57 7.75 42.63 17.29
C GLY A 57 8.80 42.70 16.17
N MET A 58 9.34 41.56 15.71
CA MET A 58 10.29 41.52 14.61
C MET A 58 9.54 41.36 13.28
N ASP A 59 9.60 42.41 12.46
CA ASP A 59 8.91 42.45 11.18
C ASP A 59 9.38 41.33 10.23
N GLY A 60 8.43 40.63 9.61
CA GLY A 60 8.67 39.59 8.60
C GLY A 60 9.21 38.24 9.07
N ILE A 61 9.66 38.06 10.32
CA ILE A 61 10.22 36.76 10.79
C ILE A 61 9.15 35.67 10.85
N VAL A 62 7.97 36.00 11.36
CA VAL A 62 6.84 35.06 11.48
C VAL A 62 6.40 34.58 10.10
N ASP A 63 6.25 35.51 9.16
CA ASP A 63 5.85 35.20 7.77
C ASP A 63 6.90 34.35 7.05
N ALA A 64 8.19 34.67 7.21
CA ALA A 64 9.28 33.88 6.64
C ALA A 64 9.30 32.44 7.19
N LEU A 65 9.05 32.26 8.49
CA LEU A 65 9.00 30.95 9.12
C LEU A 65 7.80 30.13 8.63
N LEU A 66 6.61 30.72 8.56
CA LEU A 66 5.41 30.07 8.03
C LEU A 66 5.59 29.69 6.56
N ALA A 67 6.16 30.58 5.74
CA ALA A 67 6.47 30.31 4.34
C ALA A 67 7.41 29.10 4.21
N LYS A 68 8.47 29.03 5.03
CA LYS A 68 9.42 27.91 5.00
C LYS A 68 8.77 26.58 5.37
N GLN A 69 7.90 26.56 6.37
CA GLN A 69 7.17 25.35 6.75
C GLN A 69 6.19 24.91 5.65
N MET A 70 5.51 25.86 5.00
CA MET A 70 4.60 25.58 3.90
C MET A 70 5.33 25.02 2.67
N GLU A 71 6.48 25.60 2.30
CA GLU A 71 7.35 25.05 1.25
C GLU A 71 7.76 23.61 1.56
N SER A 72 8.19 23.34 2.80
CA SER A 72 8.56 22.00 3.23
C SER A 72 7.38 21.03 3.14
N LEU A 73 6.17 21.46 3.51
CA LEU A 73 4.97 20.63 3.45
C LEU A 73 4.62 20.28 1.99
N GLN A 74 4.69 21.26 1.08
CA GLN A 74 4.45 21.06 -0.35
C GLN A 74 5.42 20.04 -0.96
N LEU A 75 6.70 20.09 -0.58
CA LEU A 75 7.69 19.12 -1.01
C LEU A 75 7.35 17.71 -0.51
N VAL A 76 6.99 17.57 0.77
CA VAL A 76 6.59 16.27 1.33
C VAL A 76 5.33 15.72 0.65
N PHE A 77 4.30 16.53 0.42
CA PHE A 77 3.11 16.09 -0.32
C PHE A 77 3.43 15.66 -1.75
N SER A 78 4.31 16.38 -2.44
CA SER A 78 4.79 15.99 -3.77
C SER A 78 5.49 14.62 -3.74
N SER A 79 6.26 14.33 -2.69
CA SER A 79 6.89 13.01 -2.49
C SER A 79 5.89 11.91 -2.15
N ILE A 80 4.85 12.21 -1.35
CA ILE A 80 3.77 11.26 -1.05
C ILE A 80 3.01 10.90 -2.32
N ILE A 81 2.63 11.87 -3.15
CA ILE A 81 1.93 11.64 -4.42
C ILE A 81 2.72 10.70 -5.32
N LYS A 82 4.03 10.95 -5.49
CA LYS A 82 4.90 10.07 -6.27
C LYS A 82 4.96 8.65 -5.71
N THR A 83 5.05 8.51 -4.38
CA THR A 83 5.08 7.20 -3.72
C THR A 83 3.74 6.45 -3.91
N MET A 84 2.61 7.17 -3.86
CA MET A 84 1.29 6.61 -4.16
C MET A 84 1.15 6.18 -5.62
N GLU A 85 1.67 6.95 -6.58
CA GLU A 85 1.71 6.56 -7.99
C GLU A 85 2.52 5.25 -8.20
N GLU A 86 3.66 5.13 -7.52
CA GLU A 86 4.48 3.91 -7.51
C GLU A 86 3.73 2.71 -6.90
N LEU A 87 3.05 2.89 -5.75
CA LEU A 87 2.19 1.86 -5.17
C LEU A 87 1.05 1.44 -6.12
N GLY A 88 0.42 2.40 -6.79
CA GLY A 88 -0.61 2.13 -7.79
C GLY A 88 -0.06 1.35 -8.99
N ASN A 89 1.19 1.58 -9.39
CA ASN A 89 1.85 0.78 -10.43
C ASN A 89 2.06 -0.68 -9.98
N ILE A 90 2.42 -0.91 -8.72
CA ILE A 90 2.54 -2.25 -8.14
C ILE A 90 1.19 -2.98 -8.20
N VAL A 91 0.10 -2.35 -7.74
CA VAL A 91 -1.25 -2.95 -7.81
C VAL A 91 -1.62 -3.31 -9.25
N ARG A 92 -1.36 -2.41 -10.22
CA ARG A 92 -1.60 -2.69 -11.64
C ARG A 92 -0.78 -3.88 -12.16
N SER A 93 0.46 -4.03 -11.70
CA SER A 93 1.33 -5.18 -12.02
C SER A 93 0.77 -6.48 -11.43
N MET A 94 0.39 -6.48 -10.15
CA MET A 94 -0.26 -7.60 -9.47
C MET A 94 -1.54 -8.05 -10.18
N GLU A 95 -2.42 -7.11 -10.55
CA GLU A 95 -3.62 -7.41 -11.32
C GLU A 95 -3.30 -8.00 -12.70
N LYS A 96 -2.23 -7.53 -13.35
CA LYS A 96 -1.77 -8.10 -14.62
C LYS A 96 -1.34 -9.55 -14.44
N ILE A 97 -0.58 -9.87 -13.38
CA ILE A 97 -0.19 -11.24 -13.05
C ILE A 97 -1.44 -12.14 -12.91
N TYR A 98 -2.48 -11.66 -12.21
CA TYR A 98 -3.74 -12.38 -12.07
C TYR A 98 -4.49 -12.53 -13.41
N ARG A 99 -4.62 -11.46 -14.20
CA ARG A 99 -5.27 -11.51 -15.52
C ARG A 99 -4.57 -12.51 -16.45
N ASP A 100 -3.25 -12.48 -16.49
CA ASP A 100 -2.44 -13.42 -17.28
C ASP A 100 -2.61 -14.86 -16.79
N GLY A 101 -2.72 -15.06 -15.47
CA GLY A 101 -3.07 -16.35 -14.88
C GLY A 101 -4.45 -16.85 -15.32
N LYS A 102 -5.47 -15.99 -15.27
CA LYS A 102 -6.83 -16.31 -15.72
C LYS A 102 -6.87 -16.71 -17.20
N GLN A 103 -6.09 -16.03 -18.05
CA GLN A 103 -6.01 -16.34 -19.48
C GLN A 103 -5.34 -17.69 -19.76
N LEU A 104 -4.42 -18.15 -18.92
CA LEU A 104 -3.83 -19.49 -19.07
C LEU A 104 -4.88 -20.61 -18.97
N ILE A 105 -5.92 -20.41 -18.17
CA ILE A 105 -7.00 -21.39 -18.01
C ILE A 105 -8.07 -21.21 -19.09
N LYS A 106 -8.38 -19.97 -19.50
CA LYS A 106 -9.51 -19.67 -20.38
C LYS A 106 -9.17 -19.58 -21.87
N GLY A 107 -7.92 -19.29 -22.24
CA GLY A 107 -7.54 -18.84 -23.59
C GLY A 107 -7.03 -19.91 -24.56
N GLY A 108 -7.16 -21.20 -24.27
CA GLY A 108 -6.63 -22.28 -25.13
C GLY A 108 -7.71 -23.19 -25.73
N SER A 109 -7.40 -23.79 -26.89
CA SER A 109 -8.18 -24.88 -27.53
C SER A 109 -8.37 -26.11 -26.62
N ASN A 110 -7.54 -26.25 -25.58
CA ASN A 110 -7.58 -27.32 -24.59
C ASN A 110 -7.93 -26.76 -23.21
N GLN A 111 -9.11 -26.13 -23.09
CA GLN A 111 -9.62 -25.67 -21.80
C GLN A 111 -9.72 -26.87 -20.84
N PRO A 112 -9.07 -26.80 -19.66
CA PRO A 112 -9.21 -27.86 -18.68
C PRO A 112 -10.66 -27.92 -18.19
N SER A 113 -11.23 -29.12 -18.17
CA SER A 113 -12.57 -29.35 -17.63
C SER A 113 -12.61 -28.98 -16.14
N THR A 114 -13.82 -28.73 -15.59
CA THR A 114 -14.02 -28.40 -14.17
C THR A 114 -13.36 -29.42 -13.24
N LYS A 115 -13.41 -30.71 -13.59
CA LYS A 115 -12.74 -31.78 -12.85
C LYS A 115 -11.22 -31.66 -12.84
N GLN A 116 -10.61 -31.21 -13.94
CA GLN A 116 -9.17 -31.00 -14.05
C GLN A 116 -8.69 -29.73 -13.35
N LEU A 117 -9.58 -28.73 -13.19
CA LEU A 117 -9.28 -27.52 -12.42
C LEU A 117 -9.23 -27.79 -10.92
N GLN A 118 -10.13 -28.65 -10.44
CA GLN A 118 -10.29 -29.04 -9.03
C GLN A 118 -9.41 -30.21 -8.62
N GLN A 119 -8.80 -30.91 -9.58
CA GLN A 119 -7.97 -32.06 -9.27
C GLN A 119 -6.73 -31.64 -8.48
N ARG A 120 -6.61 -32.19 -7.27
CA ARG A 120 -5.39 -32.14 -6.46
C ARG A 120 -4.60 -33.43 -6.69
N VAL A 121 -3.28 -33.32 -6.84
CA VAL A 121 -2.37 -34.46 -6.99
C VAL A 121 -1.42 -34.44 -5.79
N GLY A 122 -1.68 -35.32 -4.81
CA GLY A 122 -0.95 -35.30 -3.54
C GLY A 122 -1.19 -34.00 -2.76
N LEU A 123 -0.11 -33.43 -2.22
CA LEU A 123 -0.13 -32.15 -1.49
C LEU A 123 -0.11 -30.91 -2.41
N LYS A 124 -0.03 -31.09 -3.75
CA LYS A 124 0.06 -29.96 -4.69
C LYS A 124 -1.29 -29.22 -4.78
N PRO A 125 -1.27 -27.87 -4.84
CA PRO A 125 -2.48 -27.07 -4.99
C PRO A 125 -3.18 -27.38 -6.32
N SER A 126 -4.50 -27.23 -6.33
CA SER A 126 -5.25 -27.27 -7.59
C SER A 126 -5.05 -25.97 -8.40
N LEU A 127 -5.42 -25.98 -9.67
CA LEU A 127 -5.37 -24.76 -10.50
C LEU A 127 -6.38 -23.72 -10.02
N GLU A 128 -7.50 -24.17 -9.46
CA GLU A 128 -8.47 -23.30 -8.80
C GLU A 128 -7.89 -22.65 -7.55
N ASP A 129 -7.20 -23.41 -6.69
CA ASP A 129 -6.52 -22.87 -5.51
C ASP A 129 -5.49 -21.78 -5.92
N CYS A 130 -4.70 -22.04 -6.96
CA CYS A 130 -3.72 -21.08 -7.48
C CYS A 130 -4.38 -19.78 -7.99
N LEU A 131 -5.47 -19.89 -8.75
CA LEU A 131 -6.16 -18.73 -9.31
C LEU A 131 -6.86 -17.92 -8.21
N ASN A 132 -7.48 -18.60 -7.25
CA ASN A 132 -8.14 -17.98 -6.10
C ASN A 132 -7.12 -17.29 -5.18
N GLY A 133 -5.95 -17.90 -4.95
CA GLY A 133 -4.86 -17.27 -4.20
C GLY A 133 -4.38 -15.97 -4.84
N LEU A 134 -4.13 -15.95 -6.16
CA LEU A 134 -3.75 -14.72 -6.87
C LEU A 134 -4.84 -13.65 -6.80
N ARG A 135 -6.11 -14.05 -6.93
CA ARG A 135 -7.24 -13.14 -6.82
C ARG A 135 -7.29 -12.50 -5.43
N LEU A 136 -7.21 -13.32 -4.38
CA LEU A 136 -7.27 -12.86 -2.99
C LEU A 136 -6.12 -11.89 -2.68
N LEU A 137 -4.90 -12.22 -3.10
CA LEU A 137 -3.75 -11.32 -2.97
C LEU A 137 -3.97 -9.97 -3.69
N CYS A 138 -4.53 -9.99 -4.91
CA CYS A 138 -4.87 -8.75 -5.62
C CYS A 138 -5.95 -7.95 -4.88
N ASP A 139 -7.00 -8.61 -4.40
CA ASP A 139 -8.11 -7.97 -3.70
C ASP A 139 -7.62 -7.31 -2.40
N MET A 140 -6.74 -7.97 -1.64
CA MET A 140 -6.09 -7.41 -0.44
C MET A 140 -5.28 -6.15 -0.75
N HIS A 141 -4.33 -6.23 -1.69
CA HIS A 141 -3.45 -5.09 -2.02
C HIS A 141 -4.19 -3.93 -2.67
N ARG A 142 -5.22 -4.22 -3.49
CA ARG A 142 -6.07 -3.18 -4.08
C ARG A 142 -6.90 -2.46 -3.03
N SER A 143 -7.51 -3.20 -2.11
CA SER A 143 -8.29 -2.61 -1.01
C SER A 143 -7.40 -1.74 -0.13
N GLU A 144 -6.20 -2.24 0.18
CA GLU A 144 -5.20 -1.49 0.94
C GLU A 144 -4.73 -0.23 0.21
N TYR A 145 -4.48 -0.31 -1.09
CA TYR A 145 -4.12 0.86 -1.90
C TYR A 145 -5.19 1.94 -1.86
N HIS A 146 -6.46 1.58 -2.03
CA HIS A 146 -7.56 2.55 -1.99
C HIS A 146 -7.76 3.17 -0.60
N LEU A 147 -7.52 2.41 0.46
CA LEU A 147 -7.50 2.95 1.82
C LEU A 147 -6.39 3.99 1.94
N LYS A 148 -5.15 3.65 1.57
CA LYS A 148 -4.00 4.57 1.59
C LYS A 148 -4.25 5.84 0.76
N GLU A 149 -4.84 5.69 -0.42
CA GLU A 149 -5.22 6.80 -1.31
C GLU A 149 -6.25 7.72 -0.66
N SER A 150 -7.26 7.16 0.00
CA SER A 150 -8.26 7.93 0.76
C SER A 150 -7.62 8.71 1.92
N MET A 151 -6.70 8.08 2.64
CA MET A 151 -6.00 8.70 3.78
C MET A 151 -5.08 9.83 3.34
N VAL A 152 -4.30 9.62 2.27
CA VAL A 152 -3.45 10.65 1.66
C VAL A 152 -4.28 11.82 1.14
N SER A 153 -5.43 11.54 0.53
CA SER A 153 -6.34 12.58 0.03
C SER A 153 -6.97 13.42 1.15
N ALA A 154 -7.12 12.85 2.34
CA ALA A 154 -7.64 13.55 3.51
C ALA A 154 -6.59 14.45 4.21
N LEU A 155 -5.29 14.23 3.98
CA LEU A 155 -4.21 15.00 4.64
C LEU A 155 -4.34 16.52 4.49
N PRO A 156 -4.63 17.08 3.30
CA PRO A 156 -4.80 18.52 3.15
C PRO A 156 -5.99 19.07 3.93
N GLU A 157 -7.07 18.30 4.09
CA GLU A 157 -8.24 18.75 4.85
C GLU A 157 -7.95 18.83 6.35
N LEU A 158 -7.11 17.93 6.87
CA LEU A 158 -6.69 17.93 8.27
C LEU A 158 -5.83 19.13 8.64
N PHE A 159 -5.12 19.70 7.66
CA PHE A 159 -4.39 20.95 7.85
C PHE A 159 -5.33 22.12 8.17
N TRP A 160 -6.51 22.16 7.55
CA TRP A 160 -7.49 23.25 7.70
C TRP A 160 -8.47 23.05 8.85
N LYS A 161 -8.49 21.87 9.49
CA LYS A 161 -9.35 21.61 10.65
C LYS A 161 -8.87 22.36 11.91
N PRO A 162 -9.79 22.75 12.82
CA PRO A 162 -9.44 23.35 14.11
C PRO A 162 -8.49 22.48 14.94
N ARG A 163 -7.54 23.13 15.63
CA ARG A 163 -6.42 22.54 16.40
C ARG A 163 -6.78 21.34 17.30
N ASN A 164 -8.02 21.28 17.80
CA ASN A 164 -8.40 20.34 18.85
C ASN A 164 -8.70 18.93 18.33
N HIS A 165 -8.97 18.76 17.03
CA HIS A 165 -9.34 17.47 16.43
C HIS A 165 -8.28 16.93 15.46
N SER A 166 -7.43 17.80 14.91
CA SER A 166 -6.44 17.43 13.88
C SER A 166 -5.33 16.50 14.39
N ALA A 167 -4.85 16.67 15.63
CA ALA A 167 -3.72 15.89 16.13
C ALA A 167 -4.07 14.41 16.37
N GLN A 168 -5.27 14.14 16.93
CA GLN A 168 -5.77 12.79 17.14
C GLN A 168 -6.14 12.11 15.82
N ASP A 169 -6.74 12.86 14.88
CA ASP A 169 -7.04 12.37 13.54
C ASP A 169 -5.74 11.95 12.81
N LEU A 170 -4.70 12.79 12.85
CA LEU A 170 -3.40 12.50 12.22
C LEU A 170 -2.72 11.27 12.82
N SER A 171 -2.72 11.13 14.15
CA SER A 171 -2.12 9.95 14.79
C SER A 171 -2.89 8.66 14.48
N SER A 172 -4.22 8.74 14.43
CA SER A 172 -5.07 7.60 14.08
C SER A 172 -4.84 7.16 12.64
N LEU A 173 -4.73 8.10 11.71
CA LEU A 173 -4.41 7.80 10.31
C LEU A 173 -2.99 7.25 10.16
N GLN A 174 -2.01 7.80 10.89
CA GLN A 174 -0.66 7.25 10.88
C GLN A 174 -0.66 5.79 11.39
N GLN A 175 -1.38 5.50 12.46
CA GLN A 175 -1.48 4.13 12.99
C GLN A 175 -2.14 3.19 11.97
N LEU A 176 -3.23 3.64 11.33
CA LEU A 176 -3.91 2.85 10.31
C LEU A 176 -3.01 2.55 9.09
N LEU A 177 -2.13 3.48 8.70
CA LEU A 177 -1.13 3.21 7.67
C LEU A 177 -0.15 2.13 8.11
N VAL A 178 0.33 2.19 9.36
CA VAL A 178 1.29 1.22 9.92
C VAL A 178 0.68 -0.18 9.99
N ASP A 179 -0.59 -0.28 10.41
CA ASP A 179 -1.25 -1.55 10.68
C ASP A 179 -1.57 -2.35 9.41
N GLN A 180 -1.64 -1.72 8.24
CA GLN A 180 -1.98 -2.36 6.95
C GLN A 180 -3.17 -3.33 7.04
N PRO A 181 -4.34 -2.88 7.49
CA PRO A 181 -5.43 -3.75 7.97
C PRO A 181 -5.97 -4.74 6.93
N ASN A 182 -5.79 -4.46 5.63
CA ASN A 182 -6.24 -5.35 4.55
C ASN A 182 -5.18 -6.35 4.08
N ILE A 183 -3.95 -6.31 4.60
CA ILE A 183 -2.86 -7.22 4.25
C ILE A 183 -2.39 -7.94 5.52
N ARG A 184 -3.13 -8.97 5.93
CA ARG A 184 -2.76 -9.79 7.08
C ARG A 184 -1.62 -10.73 6.73
N LYS A 185 -0.52 -10.64 7.46
CA LYS A 185 0.71 -11.40 7.20
C LYS A 185 0.46 -12.91 7.19
N GLU A 186 -0.33 -13.40 8.15
CA GLU A 186 -0.63 -14.83 8.28
C GLU A 186 -1.43 -15.36 7.09
N GLU A 187 -2.39 -14.57 6.59
CA GLU A 187 -3.20 -14.95 5.43
C GLU A 187 -2.36 -14.95 4.15
N VAL A 188 -1.47 -13.98 3.99
CA VAL A 188 -0.51 -13.93 2.88
C VAL A 188 0.43 -15.15 2.92
N GLU A 189 1.08 -15.40 4.05
CA GLU A 189 2.00 -16.54 4.23
C GLU A 189 1.29 -17.86 3.95
N PHE A 190 0.08 -18.06 4.48
CA PHE A 190 -0.73 -19.25 4.21
C PHE A 190 -0.99 -19.47 2.71
N ILE A 191 -1.30 -18.41 1.96
CA ILE A 191 -1.51 -18.51 0.51
C ILE A 191 -0.21 -18.95 -0.18
N PHE A 192 0.92 -18.34 0.17
CA PHE A 192 2.21 -18.69 -0.44
C PHE A 192 2.64 -20.12 -0.09
N ASP A 193 2.50 -20.55 1.15
CA ASP A 193 2.85 -21.90 1.61
C ASP A 193 2.00 -22.97 0.94
N THR A 194 0.70 -22.67 0.75
CA THR A 194 -0.22 -23.57 0.04
C THR A 194 0.17 -23.73 -1.43
N ILE A 195 0.70 -22.70 -2.07
CA ILE A 195 0.98 -22.73 -3.52
C ILE A 195 2.42 -23.13 -3.85
N LEU A 196 3.39 -22.66 -3.06
CA LEU A 196 4.82 -22.91 -3.22
C LEU A 196 5.28 -24.12 -2.41
N VAL A 197 4.46 -25.18 -2.36
CA VAL A 197 4.79 -26.43 -1.67
C VAL A 197 6.21 -26.88 -2.03
N PRO A 198 7.11 -27.09 -1.06
CA PRO A 198 8.44 -27.60 -1.30
C PRO A 198 8.34 -28.95 -2.02
N GLU A 199 9.07 -29.12 -3.13
CA GLU A 199 9.20 -30.46 -3.74
C GLU A 199 9.90 -31.36 -2.70
N ALA A 200 9.21 -32.40 -2.22
CA ALA A 200 9.84 -33.42 -1.40
C ALA A 200 11.01 -34.00 -2.18
N SER A 201 12.22 -33.82 -1.65
CA SER A 201 13.49 -34.29 -2.22
C SER A 201 13.58 -35.80 -2.21
#